data_AF-A0A060HHP6-F1
#
_entry.id   AF-A0A060HHP6-F1
#
_cell.length_a   1.000
_cell.length_b   1.000
_cell.length_c   1.000
_cell.angle_alpha   90.00
_cell.angle_beta   90.00
_cell.angle_gamma   90.00
#
_symmetry.space_group_name_H-M   'P 1'
#
loop_
_entity.id
_entity.type
_entity.pdbx_description
1 polymer ?
#
loop_
_entity_poly.entity_id
_entity_poly.type
_entity_poly.pdbx_seq_one_letter_code
_entity_poly.pdbx_strand_id
1 'polypeptide(L)'
;MLRVLADSKGYYAILGVSERASQLEIKKAYRRLARKYHPDRNGAVHAEDMIKKINAAYEVLSDIHKREQYDRSSFGDVSGQEQEAHVHEEPRHAGGGGQAEEHAGGDAAAEYAEQQPRAKKAEAKKDTADHYYGPTHIETPKSRFHIIVEPSLCMAFGSCETLAPKVFVVEKNKRVNPKARVESETGADYETIHAAAQTCPTKAIRIIDRYTGEQLFP
;
A
#
# COMPACT_ATOMS: atom_id res chain seq x y z
N MET A 1 9.36 -28.98 20.53
CA MET A 1 9.94 -29.03 19.17
C MET A 1 8.81 -28.87 18.17
N LEU A 2 8.78 -27.80 17.36
CA LEU A 2 7.82 -27.70 16.25
C LEU A 2 8.46 -28.34 15.01
N ARG A 3 7.88 -29.44 14.53
CA ARG A 3 8.31 -30.12 13.31
C ARG A 3 7.74 -29.36 12.11
N VAL A 4 8.45 -28.33 11.64
CA VAL A 4 8.18 -27.76 10.32
C VAL A 4 8.48 -28.84 9.29
N LEU A 5 7.44 -29.35 8.63
CA LEU A 5 7.59 -30.17 7.44
C LEU A 5 8.07 -29.22 6.33
N ALA A 6 9.38 -29.13 6.19
CA ALA A 6 9.99 -28.36 5.12
C ALA A 6 9.83 -29.14 3.81
N ASP A 7 8.81 -28.82 3.02
CA ASP A 7 8.89 -29.11 1.59
C ASP A 7 10.08 -28.31 1.03
N SER A 8 11.16 -29.04 0.74
CA SER A 8 12.46 -28.47 0.41
C SER A 8 12.53 -27.80 -0.97
N LYS A 9 11.41 -27.75 -1.71
CA LYS A 9 11.32 -27.16 -3.05
C LYS A 9 10.19 -26.12 -3.24
N GLY A 10 9.28 -25.96 -2.29
CA GLY A 10 8.14 -25.03 -2.41
C GLY A 10 8.48 -23.53 -2.28
N TYR A 11 7.60 -22.66 -2.80
CA TYR A 11 7.79 -21.20 -2.76
C TYR A 11 7.86 -20.64 -1.33
N TYR A 12 7.12 -21.23 -0.39
CA TYR A 12 7.18 -20.86 1.04
C TYR A 12 8.56 -21.11 1.64
N ALA A 13 9.21 -22.22 1.28
CA ALA A 13 10.56 -22.57 1.73
C ALA A 13 11.63 -21.64 1.12
N ILE A 14 11.48 -21.26 -0.16
CA ILE A 14 12.36 -20.28 -0.83
C ILE A 14 12.33 -18.91 -0.12
N LEU A 15 11.17 -18.46 0.33
CA LEU A 15 11.05 -17.23 1.13
C LEU A 15 11.39 -17.43 2.63
N GLY A 16 11.50 -18.67 3.09
CA GLY A 16 11.73 -19.03 4.49
C GLY A 16 10.59 -18.60 5.40
N VAL A 17 9.35 -18.83 4.97
CA VAL A 17 8.11 -18.52 5.69
C VAL A 17 7.22 -19.76 5.82
N SER A 18 6.26 -19.75 6.73
CA SER A 18 5.24 -20.80 6.83
C SER A 18 4.20 -20.70 5.71
N GLU A 19 3.61 -21.82 5.30
CA GLU A 19 2.39 -21.86 4.47
C GLU A 19 1.24 -21.02 5.04
N ARG A 20 1.18 -20.84 6.37
CA ARG A 20 0.19 -19.99 7.05
C ARG A 20 0.62 -18.52 7.18
N ALA A 21 1.73 -18.11 6.55
CA ALA A 21 2.23 -16.75 6.65
C ALA A 21 1.25 -15.73 6.05
N SER A 22 1.08 -14.61 6.75
CA SER A 22 0.32 -13.47 6.26
C SER A 22 1.01 -12.79 5.07
N GLN A 23 0.24 -12.05 4.26
CA GLN A 23 0.81 -11.27 3.15
C GLN A 23 1.86 -10.25 3.60
N LEU A 24 1.74 -9.72 4.83
CA LEU A 24 2.73 -8.83 5.43
C LEU A 24 4.06 -9.54 5.69
N GLU A 25 4.03 -10.79 6.14
CA GLU A 25 5.21 -11.61 6.40
C GLU A 25 5.91 -12.05 5.11
N ILE A 26 5.15 -12.49 4.11
CA ILE A 26 5.65 -12.81 2.76
C ILE A 26 6.38 -11.59 2.17
N LYS A 27 5.73 -10.42 2.19
CA LYS A 27 6.33 -9.15 1.73
C LYS A 27 7.55 -8.72 2.55
N LYS A 28 7.60 -9.03 3.86
CA LYS A 28 8.74 -8.74 4.74
C LYS A 28 9.92 -9.68 4.48
N ALA A 29 9.65 -10.97 4.23
CA ALA A 29 10.63 -11.98 3.89
C ALA A 29 11.27 -11.69 2.52
N TYR A 30 10.46 -11.41 1.50
CA TYR A 30 10.92 -10.96 0.18
C TYR A 30 11.87 -9.75 0.28
N ARG A 31 11.46 -8.64 0.94
CA ARG A 31 12.32 -7.46 1.13
C ARG A 31 13.62 -7.74 1.90
N ARG A 32 13.68 -8.78 2.72
CA ARG A 32 14.91 -9.20 3.44
C ARG A 32 15.84 -9.98 2.53
N LEU A 33 15.30 -10.95 1.78
CA LEU A 33 16.06 -11.80 0.88
C LEU A 33 16.53 -11.04 -0.37
N ALA A 34 15.68 -10.21 -0.96
CA ALA A 34 16.03 -9.38 -2.12
C ALA A 34 17.25 -8.49 -1.82
N ARG A 35 17.30 -7.82 -0.66
CA ARG A 35 18.46 -7.01 -0.24
C ARG A 35 19.72 -7.80 0.13
N LYS A 36 19.63 -9.13 0.28
CA LYS A 36 20.76 -10.05 0.57
C LYS A 36 21.37 -10.63 -0.71
N TYR A 37 20.55 -10.80 -1.75
CA TYR A 37 20.94 -11.39 -3.04
C TYR A 37 20.87 -10.39 -4.21
N HIS A 38 20.77 -9.09 -3.92
CA HIS A 38 20.82 -8.04 -4.94
C HIS A 38 22.24 -7.93 -5.54
N PRO A 39 22.41 -7.88 -6.88
CA PRO A 39 23.73 -7.91 -7.52
C PRO A 39 24.64 -6.77 -7.05
N ASP A 40 24.10 -5.55 -6.87
CA ASP A 40 24.78 -4.37 -6.31
C ASP A 40 25.50 -4.62 -4.97
N ARG A 41 25.03 -5.59 -4.18
CA ARG A 41 25.54 -5.89 -2.82
C ARG A 41 26.19 -7.27 -2.70
N ASN A 42 26.03 -8.12 -3.70
CA ASN A 42 26.50 -9.50 -3.69
C ASN A 42 26.65 -10.02 -5.14
N GLY A 43 27.83 -9.84 -5.71
CA GLY A 43 28.18 -10.30 -7.06
C GLY A 43 28.55 -11.78 -7.19
N ALA A 44 28.23 -12.63 -6.21
CA ALA A 44 28.48 -14.06 -6.30
C ALA A 44 27.52 -14.71 -7.32
N VAL A 45 28.03 -15.64 -8.15
CA VAL A 45 27.26 -16.31 -9.22
C VAL A 45 25.94 -16.92 -8.70
N HIS A 46 25.98 -17.56 -7.52
CA HIS A 46 24.79 -18.15 -6.89
C HIS A 46 23.76 -17.13 -6.35
N ALA A 47 24.08 -15.84 -6.30
CA ALA A 47 23.12 -14.81 -5.90
C ALA A 47 22.06 -14.57 -6.97
N GLU A 48 22.44 -14.69 -8.25
CA GLU A 48 21.52 -14.47 -9.39
C GLU A 48 20.44 -15.56 -9.47
N ASP A 49 20.82 -16.83 -9.31
CA ASP A 49 19.86 -17.94 -9.29
C ASP A 49 18.93 -17.89 -8.07
N MET A 50 19.45 -17.43 -6.93
CA MET A 50 18.64 -17.25 -5.73
C MET A 50 17.66 -16.08 -5.87
N ILE A 51 18.07 -14.93 -6.42
CA ILE A 51 17.14 -13.80 -6.59
C ILE A 51 16.04 -14.13 -7.61
N LYS A 52 16.35 -14.87 -8.69
CA LYS A 52 15.33 -15.40 -9.63
C LYS A 52 14.28 -16.24 -8.91
N LYS A 53 14.70 -17.20 -8.07
CA LYS A 53 13.81 -18.04 -7.26
C LYS A 53 12.98 -17.23 -6.25
N ILE A 54 13.60 -16.27 -5.57
CA ILE A 54 12.94 -15.36 -4.60
C ILE A 54 11.85 -14.52 -5.30
N ASN A 55 12.12 -14.03 -6.51
CA ASN A 55 11.16 -13.24 -7.29
C ASN A 55 9.97 -14.10 -7.73
N ALA A 56 10.21 -15.28 -8.30
CA ALA A 56 9.13 -16.21 -8.71
C ALA A 56 8.24 -16.62 -7.52
N ALA A 57 8.86 -16.96 -6.37
CA ALA A 57 8.13 -17.28 -5.15
C ALA A 57 7.28 -16.11 -4.65
N TYR A 58 7.77 -14.88 -4.73
CA TYR A 58 7.01 -13.69 -4.34
C TYR A 58 5.88 -13.37 -5.33
N GLU A 59 6.07 -13.55 -6.64
CA GLU A 59 5.04 -13.29 -7.64
C GLU A 59 3.80 -14.17 -7.42
N VAL A 60 4.01 -15.45 -7.10
CA VAL A 60 2.91 -16.40 -6.84
C VAL A 60 2.30 -16.16 -5.46
N LEU A 61 3.11 -15.98 -4.41
CA LEU A 61 2.59 -15.91 -3.03
C LEU A 61 2.04 -14.54 -2.62
N SER A 62 2.39 -13.45 -3.31
CA SER A 62 1.94 -12.09 -2.96
C SER A 62 0.53 -11.76 -3.45
N ASP A 63 0.05 -12.44 -4.49
CA ASP A 63 -1.32 -12.35 -4.98
C ASP A 63 -2.17 -13.46 -4.33
N ILE A 64 -3.37 -13.11 -3.87
CA ILE A 64 -4.24 -14.03 -3.13
C ILE A 64 -4.78 -15.14 -4.05
N HIS A 65 -5.13 -14.81 -5.30
CA HIS A 65 -5.64 -15.78 -6.27
C HIS A 65 -4.53 -16.69 -6.80
N LYS A 66 -3.35 -16.15 -7.12
CA LYS A 66 -2.19 -16.98 -7.53
C LYS A 66 -1.75 -17.92 -6.41
N ARG A 67 -1.72 -17.43 -5.16
CA ARG A 67 -1.41 -18.25 -3.98
C ARG A 67 -2.43 -19.36 -3.80
N GLU A 68 -3.73 -19.06 -3.87
CA GLU A 68 -4.77 -20.08 -3.72
C GLU A 68 -4.73 -21.13 -4.85
N GLN A 69 -4.41 -20.73 -6.09
CA GLN A 69 -4.14 -21.67 -7.19
C GLN A 69 -2.93 -22.56 -6.91
N TYR A 70 -1.82 -21.97 -6.46
CA TYR A 70 -0.60 -22.70 -6.10
C TYR A 70 -0.78 -23.65 -4.92
N ASP A 71 -1.52 -23.23 -3.89
CA ASP A 71 -1.85 -24.08 -2.76
C ASP A 71 -2.72 -25.25 -3.24
N ARG A 72 -3.76 -25.00 -4.06
CA ARG A 72 -4.61 -26.06 -4.65
C ARG A 72 -3.84 -27.06 -5.52
N SER A 73 -2.89 -26.61 -6.35
CA SER A 73 -2.09 -27.52 -7.18
C SER A 73 -1.03 -28.27 -6.37
N SER A 74 -0.42 -27.63 -5.36
CA SER A 74 0.57 -28.27 -4.48
C SER A 74 -0.04 -29.38 -3.61
N PHE A 75 -1.35 -29.34 -3.35
CA PHE A 75 -2.09 -30.44 -2.72
C PHE A 75 -2.70 -31.45 -3.72
N GLY A 76 -2.48 -31.27 -5.03
CA GLY A 76 -3.12 -32.06 -6.10
C GLY A 76 -2.25 -33.15 -6.74
N ASP A 77 -0.94 -32.92 -6.91
CA ASP A 77 -0.10 -33.79 -7.75
C ASP A 77 0.54 -34.96 -6.99
N VAL A 78 -0.19 -36.08 -6.95
CA VAL A 78 0.44 -37.41 -6.99
C VAL A 78 0.40 -37.97 -8.41
N SER A 79 1.58 -38.29 -8.94
CA SER A 79 1.88 -38.91 -10.25
C SER A 79 1.74 -38.01 -11.51
N GLY A 80 2.72 -38.10 -12.43
CA GLY A 80 2.38 -37.86 -13.85
C GLY A 80 3.37 -37.25 -14.85
N GLN A 81 4.66 -37.63 -14.84
CA GLN A 81 5.52 -37.65 -16.06
C GLN A 81 6.05 -36.33 -16.67
N GLU A 82 7.05 -36.51 -17.53
CA GLU A 82 7.97 -35.51 -18.10
C GLU A 82 7.77 -35.37 -19.62
N GLN A 83 8.51 -34.45 -20.25
CA GLN A 83 8.81 -34.37 -21.71
C GLN A 83 7.60 -33.97 -22.61
N GLU A 84 7.75 -33.28 -23.75
CA GLU A 84 8.86 -32.48 -24.30
C GLU A 84 8.31 -31.41 -25.27
N ALA A 85 9.18 -30.63 -25.93
CA ALA A 85 8.81 -29.49 -26.76
C ALA A 85 8.06 -29.86 -28.07
N HIS A 86 7.18 -28.97 -28.55
CA HIS A 86 6.89 -28.86 -29.99
C HIS A 86 6.47 -27.43 -30.39
N VAL A 87 6.94 -26.98 -31.55
CA VAL A 87 6.67 -25.67 -32.16
C VAL A 87 5.51 -25.79 -33.16
N HIS A 88 4.56 -24.84 -33.15
CA HIS A 88 3.92 -24.38 -34.39
C HIS A 88 3.32 -22.96 -34.29
N GLU A 89 3.16 -22.35 -35.47
CA GLU A 89 2.97 -20.93 -35.78
C GLU A 89 1.53 -20.55 -36.22
N GLU A 90 1.16 -19.27 -36.00
CA GLU A 90 -0.04 -18.50 -36.46
C GLU A 90 -1.45 -19.03 -36.05
N PRO A 91 -2.43 -18.12 -35.88
CA PRO A 91 -3.37 -17.93 -36.99
C PRO A 91 -3.79 -16.46 -37.26
N ARG A 92 -4.09 -16.19 -38.54
CA ARG A 92 -4.72 -14.95 -39.01
C ARG A 92 -6.21 -15.14 -39.34
N HIS A 93 -6.96 -14.04 -39.29
CA HIS A 93 -8.31 -13.81 -39.85
C HIS A 93 -9.44 -14.69 -39.26
N ALA A 94 -10.62 -14.21 -38.83
CA ALA A 94 -11.53 -13.10 -39.19
C ALA A 94 -12.77 -13.57 -39.97
N GLY A 95 -13.95 -13.10 -39.55
CA GLY A 95 -15.29 -13.54 -39.98
C GLY A 95 -15.82 -14.69 -39.09
N GLY A 96 -17.09 -14.77 -38.69
CA GLY A 96 -18.30 -13.99 -38.98
C GLY A 96 -19.50 -14.95 -38.85
N GLY A 97 -20.42 -14.79 -37.91
CA GLY A 97 -21.69 -14.07 -38.13
C GLY A 97 -22.90 -15.02 -37.87
N GLY A 98 -24.11 -14.47 -37.67
CA GLY A 98 -25.35 -15.23 -37.38
C GLY A 98 -25.69 -15.29 -35.89
N GLN A 99 -26.65 -14.50 -35.37
CA GLN A 99 -28.11 -14.74 -35.39
C GLN A 99 -28.49 -15.93 -34.47
N ALA A 100 -28.96 -15.70 -33.24
CA ALA A 100 -30.25 -15.12 -32.80
C ALA A 100 -31.39 -16.14 -32.79
N GLU A 101 -31.97 -16.39 -31.61
CA GLU A 101 -33.40 -16.71 -31.45
C GLU A 101 -33.86 -16.52 -29.99
N GLU A 102 -35.10 -16.07 -29.83
CA GLU A 102 -35.75 -15.74 -28.56
C GLU A 102 -36.68 -16.89 -28.15
N HIS A 103 -36.69 -17.32 -26.88
CA HIS A 103 -37.85 -18.02 -26.31
C HIS A 103 -38.09 -17.62 -24.86
N ALA A 104 -39.37 -17.56 -24.50
CA ALA A 104 -39.87 -16.83 -23.35
C ALA A 104 -40.42 -17.74 -22.22
N GLY A 105 -40.47 -17.16 -21.01
CA GLY A 105 -41.58 -17.37 -20.07
C GLY A 105 -41.35 -18.28 -18.85
N GLY A 106 -41.95 -17.89 -17.72
CA GLY A 106 -42.49 -18.85 -16.73
C GLY A 106 -41.84 -18.91 -15.34
N ASP A 107 -42.09 -17.88 -14.52
CA ASP A 107 -42.63 -17.92 -13.14
C ASP A 107 -42.26 -18.98 -12.06
N ALA A 108 -42.52 -18.55 -10.80
CA ALA A 108 -42.46 -19.26 -9.50
C ALA A 108 -41.05 -19.46 -8.88
N ALA A 109 -40.64 -18.92 -7.72
CA ALA A 109 -41.25 -18.57 -6.42
C ALA A 109 -40.90 -19.59 -5.29
N ALA A 110 -40.20 -19.09 -4.25
CA ALA A 110 -40.01 -19.60 -2.87
C ALA A 110 -38.71 -18.97 -2.33
N GLU A 111 -38.70 -17.79 -1.72
CA GLU A 111 -39.18 -17.50 -0.34
C GLU A 111 -38.37 -18.23 0.76
N TYR A 112 -37.55 -17.46 1.48
CA TYR A 112 -37.13 -17.76 2.85
C TYR A 112 -37.17 -16.46 3.66
N ALA A 113 -38.31 -16.21 4.31
CA ALA A 113 -38.48 -15.19 5.34
C ALA A 113 -37.73 -15.62 6.62
N GLU A 114 -36.87 -14.78 7.19
CA GLU A 114 -37.20 -13.81 8.26
C GLU A 114 -37.44 -14.43 9.65
N GLN A 115 -36.51 -14.17 10.58
CA GLN A 115 -36.84 -14.03 12.00
C GLN A 115 -35.85 -13.10 12.72
N GLN A 116 -36.27 -11.86 12.95
CA GLN A 116 -35.77 -11.03 14.05
C GLN A 116 -36.56 -11.33 15.33
N PRO A 117 -36.07 -10.89 16.50
CA PRO A 117 -36.94 -10.00 17.27
C PRO A 117 -36.26 -8.75 17.85
N ARG A 118 -36.91 -7.60 17.59
CA ARG A 118 -37.24 -6.46 18.49
C ARG A 118 -36.85 -6.61 19.98
N ALA A 119 -36.60 -5.57 20.77
CA ALA A 119 -36.44 -4.10 20.62
C ALA A 119 -36.00 -3.55 22.02
N LYS A 120 -35.48 -2.34 22.21
CA LYS A 120 -36.24 -1.07 22.33
C LYS A 120 -35.28 0.13 22.54
N LYS A 121 -35.78 1.31 22.13
CA LYS A 121 -35.57 2.71 22.60
C LYS A 121 -34.77 2.86 23.93
N ALA A 122 -34.03 3.93 24.19
CA ALA A 122 -34.01 5.30 23.63
C ALA A 122 -32.55 5.84 23.61
N GLU A 123 -32.19 7.12 23.40
CA GLU A 123 -32.94 8.39 23.28
C GLU A 123 -32.14 9.43 22.46
N ALA A 124 -32.69 10.62 22.20
CA ALA A 124 -31.95 11.79 21.72
C ALA A 124 -31.85 12.86 22.82
N LYS A 125 -30.66 13.45 23.01
CA LYS A 125 -30.52 14.72 23.75
C LYS A 125 -29.68 15.72 22.97
N LYS A 126 -30.29 16.89 22.82
CA LYS A 126 -29.68 18.13 22.34
C LYS A 126 -28.83 18.79 23.42
N ASP A 127 -27.89 19.59 22.95
CA ASP A 127 -27.49 20.91 23.48
C ASP A 127 -27.48 21.10 25.01
N THR A 128 -26.28 21.07 25.60
CA THR A 128 -25.98 21.83 26.82
C THR A 128 -24.68 22.62 26.62
N ALA A 129 -24.79 23.95 26.66
CA ALA A 129 -23.66 24.86 26.68
C ALA A 129 -22.96 24.87 28.05
N ASP A 130 -21.89 25.67 28.13
CA ASP A 130 -21.20 26.14 29.34
C ASP A 130 -20.47 25.11 30.23
N HIS A 131 -19.19 24.93 29.90
CA HIS A 131 -18.15 25.05 30.94
C HIS A 131 -16.94 25.84 30.43
N TYR A 132 -16.92 27.13 30.77
CA TYR A 132 -15.82 28.05 30.48
C TYR A 132 -15.25 28.58 31.79
N TYR A 133 -14.01 28.20 32.14
CA TYR A 133 -12.96 29.15 32.50
C TYR A 133 -11.57 28.50 32.71
N GLY A 134 -10.57 29.00 31.97
CA GLY A 134 -9.17 29.04 32.44
C GLY A 134 -8.15 28.10 31.78
N PRO A 135 -6.96 28.60 31.38
CA PRO A 135 -6.64 29.93 30.90
C PRO A 135 -6.40 29.93 29.38
N THR A 136 -7.06 30.85 28.67
CA THR A 136 -6.78 31.25 27.27
C THR A 136 -6.06 30.22 26.40
N HIS A 137 -6.81 29.29 25.79
CA HIS A 137 -6.36 28.73 24.52
C HIS A 137 -6.44 29.87 23.50
N ILE A 138 -5.40 30.71 23.47
CA ILE A 138 -5.17 31.64 22.37
C ILE A 138 -5.07 30.73 21.15
N GLU A 139 -6.13 30.69 20.33
CA GLU A 139 -6.03 30.09 19.01
C GLU A 139 -4.88 30.82 18.33
N THR A 140 -3.74 30.13 18.19
CA THR A 140 -2.58 30.71 17.54
C THR A 140 -3.05 31.15 16.16
N PRO A 141 -2.83 32.41 15.78
CA PRO A 141 -3.42 32.95 14.55
C PRO A 141 -2.96 32.08 13.39
N LYS A 142 -3.90 31.34 12.80
CA LYS A 142 -3.62 30.47 11.65
C LYS A 142 -3.01 31.37 10.59
N SER A 143 -1.82 31.01 10.11
CA SER A 143 -1.15 31.85 9.12
C SER A 143 -1.99 31.90 7.85
N ARG A 144 -1.79 32.94 7.03
CA ARG A 144 -2.48 33.08 5.74
C ARG A 144 -2.35 31.83 4.87
N PHE A 145 -1.28 31.07 5.02
CA PHE A 145 -0.95 29.94 4.17
C PHE A 145 -1.08 28.63 4.94
N HIS A 146 -1.91 27.73 4.44
CA HIS A 146 -1.92 26.35 4.88
C HIS A 146 -0.75 25.61 4.23
N ILE A 147 0.09 24.97 5.04
CA ILE A 147 1.27 24.24 4.57
C ILE A 147 1.04 22.74 4.80
N ILE A 148 1.24 21.94 3.75
CA ILE A 148 1.09 20.47 3.80
C ILE A 148 2.40 19.84 3.32
N VAL A 149 2.82 18.73 3.95
CA VAL A 149 3.89 17.88 3.43
C VAL A 149 3.32 16.52 3.06
N GLU A 150 3.28 16.21 1.76
CA GLU A 150 2.74 14.97 1.21
C GLU A 150 3.65 13.78 1.57
N PRO A 151 3.20 12.83 2.42
CA PRO A 151 4.08 11.78 2.95
C PRO A 151 4.55 10.76 1.90
N SER A 152 3.78 10.61 0.82
CA SER A 152 4.13 9.77 -0.34
C SER A 152 5.31 10.33 -1.13
N LEU A 153 5.37 11.65 -1.30
CA LEU A 153 6.39 12.35 -2.08
C LEU A 153 7.63 12.74 -1.25
N CYS A 154 7.48 13.00 0.05
CA CYS A 154 8.56 13.52 0.88
C CYS A 154 9.69 12.49 1.05
N MET A 155 10.89 12.80 0.56
CA MET A 155 12.10 11.95 0.73
C MET A 155 13.00 12.39 1.88
N ALA A 156 12.57 13.38 2.68
CA ALA A 156 13.26 13.85 3.89
C ALA A 156 14.74 14.24 3.73
N PHE A 157 15.10 14.86 2.60
CA PHE A 157 16.44 15.44 2.37
C PHE A 157 16.84 16.56 3.35
N GLY A 158 15.91 17.10 4.13
CA GLY A 158 16.20 18.07 5.20
C GLY A 158 16.41 19.53 4.75
N SER A 159 16.47 19.83 3.45
CA SER A 159 16.65 21.21 2.94
C SER A 159 15.61 22.19 3.50
N CYS A 160 14.35 21.76 3.60
CA CYS A 160 13.27 22.54 4.19
C CYS A 160 13.42 22.80 5.70
N GLU A 161 13.97 21.85 6.46
CA GLU A 161 14.30 22.02 7.87
C GLU A 161 15.50 22.98 8.04
N THR A 162 16.49 22.93 7.14
CA THR A 162 17.63 23.88 7.15
C THR A 162 17.19 25.31 6.83
N LEU A 163 16.30 25.49 5.84
CA LEU A 163 15.86 26.81 5.39
C LEU A 163 14.78 27.44 6.29
N ALA A 164 13.85 26.63 6.81
CA ALA A 164 12.78 27.10 7.69
C ALA A 164 12.63 26.19 8.92
N PRO A 165 13.61 26.17 9.86
CA PRO A 165 13.66 25.24 10.99
C PRO A 165 12.52 25.41 12.01
N LYS A 166 11.85 26.56 12.02
CA LYS A 166 10.65 26.82 12.84
C LYS A 166 9.36 26.35 12.16
N VAL A 167 9.40 26.02 10.87
CA VAL A 167 8.25 25.61 10.06
C VAL A 167 8.29 24.11 9.80
N PHE A 168 9.43 23.58 9.39
CA PHE A 168 9.59 22.16 9.05
C PHE A 168 10.54 21.45 10.00
N VAL A 169 10.15 20.25 10.45
CA VAL A 169 10.99 19.35 11.24
C VAL A 169 11.04 17.99 10.56
N VAL A 170 12.24 17.39 10.43
CA VAL A 170 12.37 16.02 9.92
C VAL A 170 12.32 15.03 11.08
N GLU A 171 11.54 13.96 10.91
CA GLU A 171 11.37 12.86 11.86
C GLU A 171 12.62 11.95 11.96
N LYS A 172 13.76 12.51 12.35
CA LYS A 172 15.08 11.84 12.46
C LYS A 172 15.06 10.56 13.31
N ASN A 173 14.10 10.43 14.23
CA ASN A 173 13.90 9.24 15.05
C ASN A 173 13.39 8.01 14.25
N LYS A 174 12.78 8.22 13.07
CA LYS A 174 12.29 7.12 12.21
C LYS A 174 13.42 6.56 11.34
N ARG A 175 13.95 5.40 11.75
CA ARG A 175 14.99 4.64 11.01
C ARG A 175 14.59 4.18 9.60
N VAL A 176 13.31 4.23 9.24
CA VAL A 176 12.80 3.81 7.93
C VAL A 176 11.85 4.88 7.41
N ASN A 177 12.12 5.39 6.21
CA ASN A 177 11.27 6.35 5.51
C ASN A 177 10.86 7.57 6.37
N PRO A 178 11.83 8.30 6.98
CA PRO A 178 11.53 9.53 7.72
C PRO A 178 10.82 10.54 6.82
N LYS A 179 10.07 11.46 7.42
CA LYS A 179 9.32 12.52 6.72
C LYS A 179 9.61 13.88 7.34
N ALA A 180 9.45 14.94 6.56
CA ALA A 180 9.28 16.27 7.11
C ALA A 180 7.82 16.42 7.56
N ARG A 181 7.60 17.15 8.66
CA ARG A 181 6.29 17.60 9.15
C ARG A 181 6.29 19.11 9.24
N VAL A 182 5.12 19.73 9.14
CA VAL A 182 4.94 21.14 9.53
C VAL A 182 4.77 21.20 11.04
N GLU A 183 5.56 22.06 11.70
CA GLU A 183 5.49 22.31 13.13
C GLU A 183 4.82 23.66 13.45
N SER A 184 5.09 24.69 12.66
CA SER A 184 4.36 25.97 12.73
C SER A 184 4.26 26.67 11.39
N GLU A 185 3.04 26.95 10.94
CA GLU A 185 2.77 27.74 9.72
C GLU A 185 3.08 29.23 9.88
N THR A 186 3.32 29.70 11.12
CA THR A 186 3.74 31.08 11.44
C THR A 186 5.23 31.16 11.81
N GLY A 187 5.99 30.06 11.66
CA GLY A 187 7.39 29.98 12.07
C GLY A 187 8.36 30.82 11.23
N ALA A 188 7.96 31.19 10.01
CA ALA A 188 8.72 32.05 9.09
C ALA A 188 7.75 32.82 8.17
N ASP A 189 8.29 33.72 7.33
CA ASP A 189 7.53 34.44 6.31
C ASP A 189 7.28 33.58 5.05
N TYR A 190 6.40 34.08 4.17
CA TYR A 190 6.06 33.40 2.92
C TYR A 190 7.30 33.14 2.04
N GLU A 191 8.22 34.09 1.95
CA GLU A 191 9.40 33.98 1.09
C GLU A 191 10.33 32.85 1.56
N THR A 192 10.59 32.75 2.87
CA THR A 192 11.39 31.66 3.44
C THR A 192 10.70 30.30 3.28
N ILE A 193 9.38 30.23 3.49
CA ILE A 193 8.58 29.01 3.31
C ILE A 193 8.59 28.57 1.84
N HIS A 194 8.40 29.51 0.91
CA HIS A 194 8.38 29.25 -0.52
C HIS A 194 9.77 28.85 -1.04
N ALA A 195 10.85 29.50 -0.59
CA ALA A 195 12.22 29.09 -0.90
C ALA A 195 12.53 27.68 -0.37
N ALA A 196 12.13 27.37 0.88
CA ALA A 196 12.24 26.02 1.44
C ALA A 196 11.51 24.98 0.58
N ALA A 197 10.30 25.32 0.10
CA ALA A 197 9.49 24.48 -0.76
C ALA A 197 10.11 24.28 -2.17
N GLN A 198 10.65 25.34 -2.78
CA GLN A 198 11.34 25.29 -4.08
C GLN A 198 12.57 24.37 -4.06
N THR A 199 13.29 24.25 -2.94
CA THR A 199 14.41 23.29 -2.83
C THR A 199 13.99 21.83 -2.69
N CYS A 200 12.69 21.50 -2.64
CA CYS A 200 12.21 20.14 -2.49
C CYS A 200 12.20 19.41 -3.85
N PRO A 201 13.13 18.46 -4.12
CA PRO A 201 13.27 17.87 -5.45
C PRO A 201 12.05 17.02 -5.87
N THR A 202 11.30 16.50 -4.89
CA THR A 202 10.08 15.71 -5.14
C THR A 202 8.80 16.52 -5.03
N LYS A 203 8.87 17.86 -4.91
CA LYS A 203 7.72 18.76 -4.79
C LYS A 203 6.71 18.33 -3.71
N ALA A 204 7.22 17.81 -2.59
CA ALA A 204 6.38 17.24 -1.53
C ALA A 204 5.72 18.27 -0.60
N ILE A 205 6.17 19.53 -0.63
CA ILE A 205 5.60 20.62 0.17
C ILE A 205 4.54 21.31 -0.67
N ARG A 206 3.35 21.56 -0.11
CA ARG A 206 2.26 22.33 -0.69
C ARG A 206 1.98 23.56 0.15
N ILE A 207 1.66 24.67 -0.50
CA ILE A 207 1.31 25.96 0.11
C ILE A 207 -0.02 26.37 -0.52
N ILE A 208 -1.04 26.58 0.32
CA ILE A 208 -2.41 26.92 -0.10
C ILE A 208 -2.83 28.20 0.62
N ASP A 209 -3.30 29.22 -0.08
CA ASP A 209 -3.85 30.42 0.57
C ASP A 209 -5.19 30.07 1.23
N ARG A 210 -5.33 30.33 2.53
CA ARG A 210 -6.53 30.00 3.31
C ARG A 210 -7.75 30.84 2.94
N TYR A 211 -7.56 32.02 2.35
CA TYR A 211 -8.67 32.91 1.99
C TYR A 211 -9.25 32.60 0.61
N THR A 212 -8.40 32.27 -0.37
CA THR A 212 -8.86 31.94 -1.73
C THR A 212 -9.04 30.44 -1.96
N GLY A 213 -8.40 29.60 -1.15
CA GLY A 213 -8.29 28.15 -1.38
C GLY A 213 -7.31 27.76 -2.49
N GLU A 214 -6.60 28.74 -3.07
CA GLU A 214 -5.69 28.54 -4.19
C GLU A 214 -4.39 27.86 -3.74
N GLN A 215 -3.97 26.82 -4.47
CA GLN A 215 -2.66 26.22 -4.28
C GLN A 215 -1.59 27.08 -4.96
N LEU A 216 -0.78 27.76 -4.16
CA LEU A 216 0.32 28.62 -4.61
C LEU A 216 1.60 27.81 -4.94
N PHE A 217 1.73 26.61 -4.35
CA PHE A 217 2.85 25.69 -4.56
C PHE A 217 2.42 24.27 -4.18
N PRO A 218 2.97 23.18 -4.77
CA PRO A 218 3.92 23.10 -5.89
C PRO A 218 3.26 23.16 -7.27
#